data_AF-A0A1H7PL12-F1
#
_entry.id   AF-A0A1H7PL12-F1
#
_cell.length_a   1.000
_cell.length_b   1.000
_cell.length_c   1.000
_cell.angle_alpha   90.00
_cell.angle_beta   90.00
_cell.angle_gamma   90.00
#
_symmetry.space_group_name_H-M   'P 1'
#
loop_
_entity.id
_entity.type
_entity.pdbx_description
1 polymer ?
#
loop_
_entity_poly.entity_id
_entity_poly.type
_entity_poly.pdbx_seq_one_letter_code
_entity_poly.pdbx_strand_id
1 'polypeptide(L)'
;MMSGLLLALVLSSSPEPPRAAPDAPVRTWLVPALHSAGLMAAMRTSLSLLWPRDFDPSRFRENFRQLRRGYSRAPHFDANQRALEWDGDSWLINTVGHGLFGAEVYARSRQCGQGPGASLLATTLASTTWEYGVEAFHKQPSAQDLVWTPLVGALLGEGRFQLHRHVREGGFAAGPARTLLLFLIDPLGEAERRALGTRC
;
A
#
# COMPACT_ATOMS: atom_id res chain seq x y z
N MET A 1 44.70 22.77 -60.35
CA MET A 1 45.11 22.99 -58.95
C MET A 1 43.86 23.11 -58.09
N MET A 2 43.84 22.40 -56.96
CA MET A 2 42.88 22.50 -55.82
C MET A 2 41.45 22.02 -56.12
N SER A 3 40.69 21.34 -55.28
CA SER A 3 40.75 20.71 -53.94
C SER A 3 39.29 20.22 -53.75
N GLY A 4 38.87 19.18 -53.04
CA GLY A 4 39.44 18.35 -52.01
C GLY A 4 38.23 17.69 -51.32
N LEU A 5 38.29 16.37 -51.23
CA LEU A 5 37.45 15.37 -50.56
C LEU A 5 36.36 15.78 -49.55
N LEU A 6 35.18 15.19 -49.80
CA LEU A 6 34.31 14.42 -48.89
C LEU A 6 34.44 14.62 -47.36
N LEU A 7 33.38 15.20 -46.79
CA LEU A 7 33.07 15.21 -45.36
C LEU A 7 32.53 13.82 -44.93
N ALA A 8 33.34 13.05 -44.20
CA ALA A 8 32.91 11.81 -43.58
C ALA A 8 32.22 12.09 -42.23
N LEU A 9 30.92 11.78 -42.13
CA LEU A 9 30.21 11.70 -40.85
C LEU A 9 30.74 10.50 -40.05
N VAL A 10 31.52 10.78 -39.01
CA VAL A 10 31.78 9.81 -37.93
C VAL A 10 30.66 9.96 -36.92
N LEU A 11 29.63 9.11 -37.04
CA LEU A 11 28.66 8.87 -35.98
C LEU A 11 29.38 8.11 -34.85
N SER A 12 29.61 8.77 -33.72
CA SER A 12 30.06 8.08 -32.51
C SER A 12 28.92 7.20 -32.01
N SER A 13 29.04 5.88 -32.15
CA SER A 13 28.19 4.95 -31.42
C SER A 13 28.66 4.92 -29.96
N SER A 14 28.00 5.69 -29.10
CA SER A 14 28.12 5.47 -27.66
C SER A 14 27.70 4.03 -27.36
N PRO A 15 28.42 3.26 -26.52
CA PRO A 15 27.98 1.94 -26.13
C PRO A 15 26.61 2.05 -25.45
N GLU A 16 25.64 1.31 -25.97
CA GLU A 16 24.30 1.18 -25.39
C GLU A 16 24.51 0.69 -23.93
N PRO A 17 23.95 1.38 -22.92
CA PRO A 17 24.08 0.91 -21.55
C PRO A 17 23.51 -0.52 -21.48
N PRO A 18 24.12 -1.41 -20.68
CA PRO A 18 23.67 -2.80 -20.61
C PRO A 18 22.18 -2.84 -20.30
N ARG A 19 21.41 -3.49 -21.19
CA ARG A 19 19.98 -3.70 -20.98
C ARG A 19 19.83 -4.41 -19.65
N ALA A 20 19.11 -3.80 -18.71
CA ALA A 20 18.79 -4.42 -17.44
C ALA A 20 18.18 -5.80 -17.70
N ALA A 21 18.61 -6.80 -16.94
CA ALA A 21 18.07 -8.15 -17.04
C ALA A 21 16.53 -8.09 -16.98
N PRO A 22 15.79 -8.90 -17.77
CA PRO A 22 14.32 -8.86 -17.85
C PRO A 22 13.63 -8.93 -16.48
N ASP A 23 14.30 -9.53 -15.49
CA ASP A 23 13.79 -9.82 -14.15
C ASP A 23 14.43 -8.96 -13.03
N ALA A 24 15.16 -7.90 -13.38
CA ALA A 24 15.69 -7.00 -12.36
C ALA A 24 14.51 -6.33 -11.60
N PRO A 25 14.50 -6.36 -10.25
CA PRO A 25 13.39 -5.81 -9.48
C PRO A 25 13.20 -4.33 -9.81
N VAL A 26 12.03 -3.99 -10.36
CA VAL A 26 11.67 -2.61 -10.68
C VAL A 26 11.41 -1.88 -9.37
N ARG A 27 12.37 -1.07 -8.94
CA ARG A 27 12.19 -0.21 -7.79
C ARG A 27 11.34 1.00 -8.17
N THR A 28 10.12 1.07 -7.63
CA THR A 28 9.21 2.19 -7.86
C THR A 28 8.35 2.46 -6.63
N TRP A 29 7.90 3.69 -6.48
CA TRP A 29 6.89 4.10 -5.49
C TRP A 29 5.52 4.37 -6.11
N LEU A 30 5.44 4.54 -7.43
CA LEU A 30 4.18 4.87 -8.09
C LEU A 30 3.13 3.76 -7.90
N VAL A 31 3.54 2.51 -8.12
CA VAL A 31 2.63 1.36 -8.00
C VAL A 31 2.15 1.17 -6.55
N PRO A 32 3.02 1.11 -5.51
CA PRO A 32 2.56 1.02 -4.13
C PRO A 32 1.71 2.22 -3.68
N ALA A 33 2.02 3.44 -4.14
CA ALA A 33 1.26 4.63 -3.79
C ALA A 33 -0.15 4.60 -4.39
N LEU A 34 -0.28 4.28 -5.69
CA LEU A 34 -1.58 4.14 -6.35
C LEU A 34 -2.39 2.99 -5.76
N HIS A 35 -1.73 1.87 -5.46
CA HIS A 35 -2.35 0.73 -4.79
C HIS A 35 -2.93 1.13 -3.43
N SER A 36 -2.14 1.80 -2.60
CA SER A 36 -2.57 2.25 -1.27
C SER A 36 -3.70 3.26 -1.34
N ALA A 37 -3.62 4.23 -2.27
CA ALA A 37 -4.68 5.21 -2.50
C ALA A 37 -5.98 4.56 -2.98
N GLY A 38 -5.87 3.59 -3.91
CA GLY A 38 -7.01 2.81 -4.39
C GLY A 38 -7.67 1.98 -3.28
N LEU A 39 -6.85 1.35 -2.43
CA LEU A 39 -7.32 0.58 -1.27
C LEU A 39 -8.06 1.48 -0.27
N MET A 40 -7.50 2.64 0.09
CA MET A 40 -8.17 3.61 0.96
C MET A 40 -9.48 4.14 0.35
N ALA A 41 -9.50 4.45 -0.94
CA ALA A 41 -10.71 4.90 -1.63
C ALA A 41 -11.79 3.81 -1.63
N ALA A 42 -11.41 2.55 -1.85
CA ALA A 42 -12.31 1.41 -1.78
C ALA A 42 -12.87 1.23 -0.36
N MET A 43 -12.01 1.19 0.65
CA MET A 43 -12.42 1.09 2.06
C MET A 43 -13.36 2.24 2.46
N ARG A 44 -13.02 3.48 2.12
CA ARG A 44 -13.87 4.65 2.41
C ARG A 44 -15.23 4.54 1.73
N THR A 45 -15.27 4.09 0.48
CA THR A 45 -16.51 3.88 -0.27
C THR A 45 -17.34 2.78 0.37
N SER A 46 -16.73 1.64 0.75
CA SER A 46 -17.41 0.56 1.46
C SER A 46 -18.01 1.03 2.78
N LEU A 47 -17.30 1.86 3.56
CA LEU A 47 -17.84 2.44 4.79
C LEU A 47 -19.07 3.32 4.54
N SER A 48 -19.05 4.19 3.53
CA SER A 48 -20.23 4.98 3.12
C SER A 48 -21.44 4.12 2.76
N LEU A 49 -21.21 3.02 2.06
CA LEU A 49 -22.29 2.19 1.53
C LEU A 49 -22.87 1.26 2.59
N LEU A 50 -22.03 0.69 3.44
CA LEU A 50 -22.43 -0.27 4.47
C LEU A 50 -22.92 0.41 5.75
N TRP A 51 -22.33 1.56 6.11
CA TRP A 51 -22.69 2.35 7.29
C TRP A 51 -22.99 3.82 6.95
N PRO A 52 -24.00 4.09 6.10
CA PRO A 52 -24.32 5.44 5.64
C PRO A 52 -24.77 6.38 6.77
N ARG A 53 -25.16 5.86 7.94
CA ARG A 53 -25.53 6.70 9.08
C ARG A 53 -24.31 7.36 9.73
N ASP A 54 -23.19 6.66 9.73
CA ASP A 54 -21.95 7.06 10.42
C ASP A 54 -20.94 7.67 9.44
N PHE A 55 -20.97 7.27 8.16
CA PHE A 55 -19.99 7.66 7.14
C PHE A 55 -20.59 8.40 5.93
N ASP A 56 -21.66 9.16 6.13
CA ASP A 56 -22.31 9.97 5.09
C ASP A 56 -21.40 11.10 4.56
N PRO A 57 -20.93 11.05 3.30
CA PRO A 57 -20.05 12.08 2.76
C PRO A 57 -20.78 13.41 2.51
N SER A 58 -22.12 13.41 2.44
CA SER A 58 -22.90 14.61 2.13
C SER A 58 -23.05 15.57 3.32
N ARG A 59 -22.72 15.11 4.54
CA ARG A 59 -22.79 15.91 5.78
C ARG A 59 -21.60 16.86 5.94
N PHE A 60 -21.27 17.61 4.89
CA PHE A 60 -20.05 18.42 4.80
C PHE A 60 -19.75 19.26 6.05
N ARG A 61 -20.73 20.01 6.57
CA ARG A 61 -20.54 20.87 7.76
C ARG A 61 -20.21 20.09 9.03
N GLU A 62 -20.78 18.90 9.19
CA GLU A 62 -20.45 18.01 10.31
C GLU A 62 -19.07 17.40 10.12
N ASN A 63 -18.81 16.89 8.91
CA ASN A 63 -17.57 16.21 8.59
C ASN A 63 -16.35 17.13 8.74
N PHE A 64 -16.44 18.39 8.30
CA PHE A 64 -15.38 19.37 8.51
C PHE A 64 -15.22 19.79 9.98
N ARG A 65 -16.29 19.79 10.78
CA ARG A 65 -16.19 20.02 12.24
C ARG A 65 -15.46 18.87 12.92
N GLN A 66 -15.73 17.63 12.52
CA GLN A 66 -15.02 16.46 13.02
C GLN A 66 -13.56 16.47 12.58
N LEU A 67 -13.28 16.78 11.31
CA LEU A 67 -11.90 16.92 10.82
C LEU A 67 -11.11 17.90 11.68
N ARG A 68 -11.66 19.11 11.90
CA ARG A 68 -11.01 20.11 12.75
C ARG A 68 -10.76 19.58 14.16
N ARG A 69 -11.71 18.85 14.75
CA ARG A 69 -11.53 18.22 16.07
C ARG A 69 -10.42 17.17 16.06
N GLY A 70 -10.34 16.35 15.02
CA GLY A 70 -9.30 15.33 14.86
C GLY A 70 -7.89 15.92 14.86
N TYR A 71 -7.68 17.09 14.25
CA TYR A 71 -6.40 17.80 14.27
C TYR A 71 -6.15 18.64 15.54
N SER A 72 -7.20 18.93 16.33
CA SER A 72 -7.09 19.78 17.52
C SER A 72 -6.99 18.98 18.83
N ARG A 73 -7.08 17.66 18.76
CA ARG A 73 -7.02 16.76 19.91
C ARG A 73 -5.94 15.70 19.67
N ALA A 74 -5.37 15.19 20.75
CA ALA A 74 -4.51 14.02 20.67
C ALA A 74 -5.30 12.82 20.10
N PRO A 75 -4.65 11.83 19.48
CA PRO A 75 -5.29 10.57 19.12
C PRO A 75 -6.08 9.98 20.30
N HIS A 76 -7.24 9.41 20.00
CA HIS A 76 -8.13 8.83 20.97
C HIS A 76 -7.47 7.64 21.66
N PHE A 77 -7.50 7.65 22.99
CA PHE A 77 -6.97 6.61 23.85
C PHE A 77 -7.86 6.52 25.09
N ASP A 78 -8.40 5.34 25.37
CA ASP A 78 -9.18 5.04 26.58
C ASP A 78 -8.68 3.76 27.23
N ALA A 79 -8.00 3.92 28.36
CA ALA A 79 -7.45 2.79 29.13
C ALA A 79 -8.51 1.95 29.84
N ASN A 80 -9.77 2.41 29.91
CA ASN A 80 -10.86 1.63 30.51
C ASN A 80 -11.47 0.64 29.52
N GLN A 81 -11.18 0.80 28.23
CA GLN A 81 -11.59 -0.14 27.20
C GLN A 81 -10.65 -1.34 27.13
N ARG A 82 -11.12 -2.40 26.47
CA ARG A 82 -10.30 -3.57 26.19
C ARG A 82 -9.17 -3.17 25.23
N ALA A 83 -8.06 -3.90 25.31
CA ALA A 83 -6.92 -3.65 24.43
C ALA A 83 -7.34 -3.78 22.96
N LEU A 84 -6.92 -2.80 22.14
CA LEU A 84 -7.27 -2.71 20.72
C LEU A 84 -8.76 -2.39 20.46
N GLU A 85 -9.47 -1.84 21.44
CA GLU A 85 -10.84 -1.30 21.33
C GLU A 85 -10.95 0.10 21.96
N TRP A 86 -9.84 0.84 22.04
CA TRP A 86 -9.76 2.13 22.77
C TRP A 86 -10.63 3.22 22.19
N ASP A 87 -10.89 3.21 20.89
CA ASP A 87 -11.73 4.19 20.18
C ASP A 87 -13.20 3.77 20.04
N GLY A 88 -13.55 2.62 20.61
CA GLY A 88 -14.90 2.05 20.58
C GLY A 88 -15.20 1.17 19.37
N ASP A 89 -14.25 1.01 18.45
CA ASP A 89 -14.40 0.09 17.33
C ASP A 89 -14.16 -1.35 17.77
N SER A 90 -14.85 -2.28 17.10
CA SER A 90 -14.77 -3.70 17.46
C SER A 90 -13.36 -4.22 17.28
N TRP A 91 -12.92 -5.12 18.16
CA TRP A 91 -11.62 -5.76 18.10
C TRP A 91 -11.29 -6.31 16.70
N LEU A 92 -12.27 -6.88 15.99
CA LEU A 92 -12.04 -7.44 14.65
C LEU A 92 -11.61 -6.37 13.63
N ILE A 93 -12.21 -5.19 13.67
CA ILE A 93 -11.85 -4.07 12.77
C ILE A 93 -10.44 -3.60 13.12
N ASN A 94 -10.23 -3.25 14.39
CA ASN A 94 -8.98 -2.68 14.90
C ASN A 94 -7.79 -3.64 14.80
N THR A 95 -8.02 -4.95 14.87
CA THR A 95 -6.92 -5.92 14.81
C THR A 95 -6.73 -6.51 13.43
N VAL A 96 -7.76 -7.17 12.90
CA VAL A 96 -7.69 -7.89 11.63
C VAL A 96 -7.79 -6.90 10.47
N GLY A 97 -8.74 -5.97 10.51
CA GLY A 97 -8.89 -4.95 9.46
C GLY A 97 -7.62 -4.10 9.28
N HIS A 98 -7.18 -3.44 10.35
CA HIS A 98 -5.96 -2.62 10.33
C HIS A 98 -4.70 -3.44 10.08
N GLY A 99 -4.59 -4.64 10.66
CA GLY A 99 -3.47 -5.53 10.39
C GLY A 99 -3.36 -5.92 8.91
N LEU A 100 -4.48 -6.26 8.28
CA LEU A 100 -4.53 -6.60 6.84
C LEU A 100 -4.29 -5.38 5.95
N PHE A 101 -4.86 -4.22 6.30
CA PHE A 101 -4.60 -2.96 5.59
C PHE A 101 -3.09 -2.62 5.62
N GLY A 102 -2.47 -2.70 6.79
CA GLY A 102 -1.05 -2.46 6.94
C GLY A 102 -0.18 -3.48 6.19
N ALA A 103 -0.59 -4.75 6.21
CA ALA A 103 0.09 -5.83 5.50
C ALA A 103 0.06 -5.62 4.00
N GLU A 104 -1.03 -5.06 3.48
CA GLU A 104 -1.17 -4.84 2.05
C GLU A 104 -0.26 -3.75 1.52
N VAL A 105 -0.23 -2.60 2.21
CA VAL A 105 0.69 -1.50 1.90
C VAL A 105 2.15 -1.95 2.02
N TYR A 106 2.48 -2.70 3.07
CA TYR A 106 3.83 -3.19 3.32
C TYR A 106 4.27 -4.17 2.23
N ALA A 107 3.49 -5.23 1.98
CA ALA A 107 3.81 -6.28 1.02
C ALA A 107 3.96 -5.71 -0.39
N ARG A 108 3.05 -4.82 -0.81
CA ARG A 108 3.13 -4.14 -2.11
C ARG A 108 4.43 -3.34 -2.26
N SER A 109 4.82 -2.60 -1.23
CA SER A 109 6.08 -1.85 -1.21
C SER A 109 7.29 -2.78 -1.34
N ARG A 110 7.32 -3.91 -0.63
CA ARG A 110 8.40 -4.92 -0.74
C ARG A 110 8.48 -5.53 -2.13
N GLN A 111 7.33 -5.90 -2.72
CA GLN A 111 7.25 -6.44 -4.07
C GLN A 111 7.76 -5.45 -5.13
N CYS A 112 7.63 -4.15 -4.88
CA CYS A 112 8.17 -3.07 -5.73
C CYS A 112 9.60 -2.64 -5.35
N GLY A 113 10.39 -3.55 -4.76
CA GLY A 113 11.82 -3.39 -4.55
C GLY A 113 12.22 -2.49 -3.37
N GLN A 114 11.28 -2.13 -2.50
CA GLN A 114 11.59 -1.35 -1.29
C GLN A 114 12.10 -2.27 -0.18
N GLY A 115 13.04 -1.79 0.63
CA GLY A 115 13.55 -2.51 1.81
C GLY A 115 12.57 -2.49 2.99
N PRO A 116 12.75 -3.34 4.02
CA PRO A 116 11.84 -3.44 5.17
C PRO A 116 11.55 -2.11 5.86
N GLY A 117 12.58 -1.31 6.15
CA GLY A 117 12.40 -0.01 6.82
C GLY A 117 11.62 1.01 5.97
N ALA A 118 11.86 1.03 4.65
CA ALA A 118 11.13 1.89 3.74
C ALA A 118 9.65 1.46 3.62
N SER A 119 9.39 0.15 3.58
CA SER A 119 8.03 -0.39 3.59
C SER A 119 7.31 -0.11 4.92
N LEU A 120 8.00 -0.24 6.07
CA LEU A 120 7.43 0.12 7.38
C LEU A 120 7.06 1.60 7.44
N LEU A 121 7.93 2.49 6.93
CA LEU A 121 7.62 3.92 6.83
C LEU A 121 6.40 4.17 5.93
N ALA A 122 6.33 3.52 4.77
CA ALA A 122 5.18 3.63 3.88
C ALA A 122 3.88 3.18 4.56
N THR A 123 3.90 2.07 5.30
CA THR A 123 2.73 1.60 6.08
C THR A 123 2.37 2.57 7.21
N THR A 124 3.35 3.16 7.89
CA THR A 124 3.14 4.17 8.93
C THR A 124 2.47 5.43 8.35
N LEU A 125 2.96 5.90 7.21
CA LEU A 125 2.37 7.03 6.50
C LEU A 125 0.96 6.71 5.99
N ALA A 126 0.72 5.49 5.50
CA ALA A 126 -0.60 5.06 5.07
C ALA A 126 -1.59 5.01 6.24
N SER A 127 -1.20 4.42 7.38
CA SER A 127 -2.01 4.46 8.61
C SER A 127 -2.31 5.89 9.05
N THR A 128 -1.30 6.76 9.09
CA THR A 128 -1.48 8.17 9.45
C THR A 128 -2.42 8.89 8.48
N THR A 129 -2.30 8.61 7.18
CA THR A 129 -3.15 9.19 6.13
C THR A 129 -4.60 8.72 6.25
N TRP A 130 -4.81 7.45 6.61
CA TRP A 130 -6.15 6.94 6.89
C TRP A 130 -6.77 7.68 8.09
N GLU A 131 -6.10 7.64 9.24
CA GLU A 131 -6.58 8.22 10.49
C GLU A 131 -6.89 9.72 10.38
N TYR A 132 -5.93 10.50 9.86
CA TYR A 132 -6.04 11.96 9.79
C TYR A 132 -6.63 12.51 8.50
N GLY A 133 -6.57 11.74 7.40
CA GLY A 133 -7.00 12.19 6.07
C GLY A 133 -8.35 11.64 5.64
N VAL A 134 -8.79 10.51 6.20
CA VAL A 134 -10.03 9.82 5.79
C VAL A 134 -11.00 9.70 6.96
N GLU A 135 -10.53 9.15 8.08
CA GLU A 135 -11.35 8.84 9.25
C GLU A 135 -11.67 10.07 10.10
N ALA A 136 -10.72 11.02 10.21
CA ALA A 136 -10.88 12.27 10.94
C ALA A 136 -12.15 13.07 10.57
N PHE A 137 -12.69 12.87 9.36
CA PHE A 137 -13.96 13.46 8.95
C PHE A 137 -15.18 12.92 9.69
N HIS A 138 -15.09 11.77 10.38
CA HIS A 138 -16.21 11.11 11.04
C HIS A 138 -15.90 10.77 12.49
N LYS A 139 -14.67 10.34 12.79
CA LYS A 139 -14.19 9.97 14.13
C LYS A 139 -12.89 10.68 14.48
N GLN A 140 -12.52 10.65 15.76
CA GLN A 140 -11.22 11.14 16.20
C GLN A 140 -10.15 10.11 15.83
N PRO A 141 -8.95 10.51 15.33
CA PRO A 141 -7.86 9.59 15.01
C PRO A 141 -7.55 8.65 16.17
N SER A 142 -7.33 7.37 15.91
CA SER A 142 -7.13 6.33 16.92
C SER A 142 -5.65 6.15 17.29
N ALA A 143 -5.32 6.23 18.59
CA ALA A 143 -3.94 6.09 19.06
C ALA A 143 -3.38 4.68 18.82
N GLN A 144 -4.22 3.67 19.03
CA GLN A 144 -3.84 2.27 18.81
C GLN A 144 -3.63 1.98 17.33
N ASP A 145 -4.45 2.51 16.43
CA ASP A 145 -4.37 2.15 15.02
C ASP A 145 -3.15 2.76 14.34
N LEU A 146 -2.71 3.94 14.79
CA LEU A 146 -1.43 4.55 14.43
C LEU A 146 -0.21 3.69 14.80
N VAL A 147 -0.35 2.78 15.77
CA VAL A 147 0.74 1.89 16.24
C VAL A 147 0.56 0.46 15.72
N TRP A 148 -0.64 -0.09 15.82
CA TRP A 148 -0.96 -1.46 15.46
C TRP A 148 -0.83 -1.70 13.97
N THR A 149 -1.41 -0.80 13.14
CA THR A 149 -1.39 -0.91 11.68
C THR A 149 0.03 -1.06 11.12
N PRO A 150 1.00 -0.16 11.42
CA PRO A 150 2.35 -0.32 10.88
C PRO A 150 3.10 -1.53 11.43
N LEU A 151 2.98 -1.85 12.72
CA LEU A 151 3.77 -2.92 13.33
C LEU A 151 3.28 -4.31 12.89
N VAL A 152 1.98 -4.57 13.03
CA VAL A 152 1.38 -5.85 12.65
C VAL A 152 1.32 -5.97 11.13
N GLY A 153 1.06 -4.86 10.44
CA GLY A 153 1.15 -4.80 8.99
C GLY A 153 2.53 -5.17 8.47
N ALA A 154 3.62 -4.67 9.07
CA ALA A 154 4.96 -5.06 8.66
C ALA A 154 5.26 -6.55 8.89
N LEU A 155 4.83 -7.10 10.03
CA LEU A 155 5.01 -8.52 10.34
C LEU A 155 4.28 -9.42 9.34
N LEU A 156 2.98 -9.20 9.16
CA LEU A 156 2.14 -9.99 8.24
C LEU A 156 2.55 -9.75 6.78
N GLY A 157 2.85 -8.50 6.42
CA GLY A 157 3.27 -8.10 5.09
C GLY A 157 4.63 -8.68 4.68
N GLU A 158 5.61 -8.75 5.57
CA GLU A 158 6.89 -9.41 5.29
C GLU A 158 6.70 -10.91 5.10
N GLY A 159 5.90 -11.56 5.95
CA GLY A 159 5.56 -12.97 5.79
C GLY A 159 4.90 -13.26 4.44
N ARG A 160 3.90 -12.45 4.07
CA ARG A 160 3.23 -12.51 2.77
C ARG A 160 4.19 -12.30 1.62
N PHE A 161 5.05 -11.28 1.70
CA PHE A 161 6.05 -10.99 0.67
C PHE A 161 7.01 -12.17 0.45
N GLN A 162 7.56 -12.74 1.52
CA GLN A 162 8.50 -13.85 1.42
C GLN A 162 7.84 -15.11 0.87
N LEU A 163 6.62 -15.42 1.32
CA LEU A 163 5.84 -16.54 0.81
C LEU A 163 5.51 -16.37 -0.67
N HIS A 164 5.03 -15.19 -1.06
CA HIS A 164 4.71 -14.85 -2.45
C HIS A 164 5.94 -14.97 -3.35
N ARG A 165 7.08 -14.42 -2.91
CA ARG A 165 8.37 -14.52 -3.62
C ARG A 165 8.78 -15.98 -3.81
N HIS A 166 8.70 -16.80 -2.78
CA HIS A 166 9.07 -18.21 -2.86
C HIS A 166 8.17 -19.00 -3.85
N VAL A 167 6.86 -18.75 -3.85
CA VAL A 167 5.94 -19.32 -4.86
C VAL A 167 6.30 -18.82 -6.27
N ARG A 168 6.65 -17.53 -6.42
CA ARG A 168 7.12 -16.94 -7.69
C ARG A 168 8.47 -17.49 -8.15
N GLU A 169 9.29 -17.99 -7.27
CA GLU A 169 10.57 -18.63 -7.62
C GLU A 169 10.39 -20.14 -7.93
N GLY A 170 9.19 -20.69 -7.72
CA GLY A 170 8.83 -22.07 -8.03
C GLY A 170 8.78 -23.02 -6.83
N GLY A 171 8.85 -22.51 -5.60
CA GLY A 171 9.01 -23.31 -4.37
C GLY A 171 7.83 -24.18 -3.93
N PHE A 172 6.70 -24.21 -4.64
CA PHE A 172 5.51 -24.96 -4.20
C PHE A 172 4.66 -25.60 -5.31
N ALA A 173 4.59 -24.98 -6.49
CA ALA A 173 3.74 -25.45 -7.57
C ALA A 173 4.24 -24.94 -8.93
N ALA A 174 3.77 -25.57 -9.99
CA ALA A 174 4.01 -25.17 -11.37
C ALA A 174 2.70 -24.87 -12.10
N GLY A 175 2.79 -24.14 -13.22
CA GLY A 175 1.66 -23.90 -14.12
C GLY A 175 0.45 -23.24 -13.44
N PRO A 176 -0.79 -23.68 -13.75
CA PRO A 176 -2.01 -23.08 -13.20
C PRO A 176 -2.12 -23.10 -11.67
N ALA A 177 -1.63 -24.16 -11.02
CA ALA A 177 -1.65 -24.28 -9.56
C ALA A 177 -0.82 -23.18 -8.88
N ARG A 178 0.31 -22.81 -9.48
CA ARG A 178 1.13 -21.69 -9.01
C ARG A 178 0.37 -20.37 -9.10
N THR A 179 -0.32 -20.12 -10.22
CA THR A 179 -1.15 -18.91 -10.38
C THR A 179 -2.23 -18.84 -9.31
N LEU A 180 -2.90 -19.96 -9.02
CA LEU A 180 -3.91 -20.01 -7.95
C LEU A 180 -3.30 -19.69 -6.58
N LEU A 181 -2.17 -20.30 -6.23
CA LEU A 181 -1.49 -20.01 -4.95
C LEU A 181 -1.09 -18.54 -4.83
N LEU A 182 -0.59 -17.93 -5.91
CA LEU A 182 -0.25 -16.51 -5.90
C LEU A 182 -1.49 -15.63 -5.62
N PHE A 183 -2.64 -15.96 -6.21
CA PHE A 183 -3.90 -15.26 -5.93
C PHE A 183 -4.43 -15.48 -4.52
N LEU A 184 -4.21 -16.66 -3.92
CA LEU A 184 -4.59 -16.91 -2.53
C LEU A 184 -3.72 -16.11 -1.55
N ILE A 185 -2.43 -15.93 -1.87
CA ILE A 185 -1.49 -15.17 -1.04
C ILE A 185 -1.66 -13.67 -1.24
N ASP A 186 -1.83 -13.24 -2.48
CA ASP A 186 -1.85 -11.83 -2.86
C ASP A 186 -2.93 -11.50 -3.90
N PRO A 187 -4.23 -11.58 -3.53
CA PRO A 187 -5.31 -11.42 -4.49
C PRO A 187 -5.31 -10.04 -5.14
N LEU A 188 -5.10 -8.97 -4.36
CA LEU A 188 -5.14 -7.60 -4.86
C LEU A 188 -3.92 -7.27 -5.73
N GLY A 189 -2.71 -7.65 -5.31
CA GLY A 189 -1.50 -7.44 -6.10
C GLY A 189 -1.49 -8.29 -7.37
N GLU A 190 -1.95 -9.54 -7.33
CA GLU A 190 -2.03 -10.39 -8.54
C GLU A 190 -3.10 -9.92 -9.52
N ALA A 191 -4.23 -9.40 -9.03
CA ALA A 191 -5.26 -8.77 -9.86
C ALA A 191 -4.72 -7.49 -10.51
N GLU A 192 -4.09 -6.61 -9.73
CA GLU A 192 -3.49 -5.36 -10.23
C GLU A 192 -2.43 -5.64 -11.30
N ARG A 193 -1.50 -6.57 -11.05
CA ARG A 193 -0.46 -6.98 -12.01
C ARG A 193 -1.04 -7.40 -13.35
N ARG A 194 -2.13 -8.18 -13.35
CA ARG A 194 -2.74 -8.70 -14.59
C ARG A 194 -3.62 -7.67 -15.28
N ALA A 195 -4.37 -6.87 -14.52
CA ALA A 195 -5.27 -5.87 -15.08
C ALA A 195 -4.51 -4.65 -15.64
N LEU A 196 -3.44 -4.23 -14.96
CA LEU A 196 -2.71 -3.00 -15.26
C LEU A 196 -1.31 -3.23 -15.83
N GLY A 197 -0.85 -4.49 -15.91
CA GLY A 197 0.49 -4.82 -16.43
C GLY A 197 1.63 -4.29 -15.57
N THR A 198 1.43 -4.12 -14.26
CA THR A 198 2.47 -3.58 -13.38
C THR A 198 3.62 -4.59 -13.23
N ARG A 199 4.87 -4.08 -13.26
CA ARG A 199 6.10 -4.91 -13.26
C ARG A 199 6.53 -5.38 -11.87
N CYS A 200 6.03 -4.68 -10.86
CA CYS A 200 5.81 -5.20 -9.54
C CYS A 200 4.30 -5.18 -9.35
#